data_AF-A0AAX0Q9Z7-F1
#
_entry.id   AF-A0AAX0Q9Z7-F1
#
_cell.length_a   1.000
_cell.length_b   1.000
_cell.length_c   1.000
_cell.angle_alpha   90.00
_cell.angle_beta   90.00
_cell.angle_gamma   90.00
#
_symmetry.space_group_name_H-M   'P 1'
#
loop_
_entity.id
_entity.type
_entity.pdbx_description
1 polymer ?
#
loop_
_entity_poly.entity_id
_entity_poly.type
_entity_poly.pdbx_seq_one_letter_code
_entity_poly.pdbx_strand_id
1 'polypeptide(L)'
;MVGISSLEGTLFATAKPCPLCGGKPQPYDTKKKLYVILKTPTGRKKIMVNIRRFKCKKCGNLIYAEEPFYPDTRLGSAIVDMAISLARLHSYSHTAEIMKALGIEIDRGSVRNYALSNLPIPPANFLYGMQLPNSFISLMTKEISGSKGSVSSGEILASSGYPSGYKPPLDGKNTSAEFQKQKKRKNKQ
;
A
#
# COMPACT_ATOMS: atom_id res chain seq x y z
N MET A 1 -10.26 -3.48 13.75
CA MET A 1 -9.63 -2.87 12.55
C MET A 1 -10.70 -2.55 11.51
N VAL A 2 -11.56 -1.58 11.85
CA VAL A 2 -12.73 -1.23 11.04
C VAL A 2 -12.25 -0.55 9.75
N GLY A 3 -11.29 0.39 9.87
CA GLY A 3 -10.64 1.21 8.81
C GLY A 3 -10.29 0.55 7.47
N ILE A 4 -9.83 -0.70 7.55
CA ILE A 4 -9.33 -1.44 6.39
C ILE A 4 -10.41 -2.37 5.86
N SER A 5 -11.42 -2.69 6.67
CA SER A 5 -12.52 -3.56 6.26
C SER A 5 -13.48 -2.87 5.29
N SER A 6 -13.59 -1.53 5.28
CA SER A 6 -14.44 -0.81 4.30
C SER A 6 -13.89 -0.82 2.87
N LEU A 7 -12.62 -1.16 2.69
CA LEU A 7 -12.01 -1.29 1.37
C LEU A 7 -12.55 -2.49 0.59
N GLU A 8 -13.29 -3.39 1.24
CA GLU A 8 -13.85 -4.57 0.59
C GLU A 8 -14.73 -4.18 -0.59
N GLY A 9 -14.39 -4.71 -1.76
CA GLY A 9 -15.14 -4.50 -3.00
C GLY A 9 -14.93 -3.15 -3.67
N THR A 10 -14.17 -2.21 -3.08
CA THR A 10 -13.97 -0.87 -3.65
C THR A 10 -13.43 -0.96 -5.08
N LEU A 11 -14.07 -0.21 -6.00
CA LEU A 11 -13.66 -0.13 -7.40
C LEU A 11 -12.78 1.11 -7.64
N PHE A 12 -11.56 0.84 -8.09
CA PHE A 12 -10.65 1.85 -8.64
C PHE A 12 -10.80 1.88 -10.15
N ALA A 13 -11.37 2.96 -10.68
CA ALA A 13 -11.74 3.09 -12.10
C ALA A 13 -11.30 4.41 -12.75
N THR A 14 -10.34 5.11 -12.16
CA THR A 14 -9.75 6.32 -12.74
C THR A 14 -8.41 5.96 -13.35
N ALA A 15 -8.15 6.35 -14.59
CA ALA A 15 -6.88 6.12 -15.26
C ALA A 15 -6.38 7.39 -15.94
N LYS A 16 -5.06 7.58 -15.91
CA LYS A 16 -4.38 8.61 -16.69
C LYS A 16 -4.39 8.25 -18.19
N PRO A 17 -4.09 9.22 -19.08
CA PRO A 17 -3.85 8.93 -20.49
C PRO A 17 -2.78 7.84 -20.70
N CYS A 18 -2.80 7.20 -21.87
CA CYS A 18 -1.85 6.13 -22.17
C CYS A 18 -0.41 6.60 -21.98
N PRO A 19 0.40 5.90 -21.15
CA PRO A 19 1.78 6.33 -20.88
C PRO A 19 2.71 6.17 -22.09
N LEU A 20 2.29 5.40 -23.12
CA LEU A 20 3.10 5.17 -24.32
C LEU A 20 2.80 6.16 -25.46
N CYS A 21 1.55 6.57 -25.64
CA CYS A 21 1.15 7.37 -26.81
C CYS A 21 0.19 8.52 -26.52
N GLY A 22 -0.17 8.75 -25.25
CA GLY A 22 -1.13 9.78 -24.83
C GLY A 22 -2.60 9.48 -25.18
N GLY A 23 -2.90 8.36 -25.85
CA GLY A 23 -4.25 8.02 -26.28
C GLY A 23 -5.24 7.80 -25.12
N LYS A 24 -6.54 8.03 -25.40
CA LYS A 24 -7.62 7.93 -24.41
C LYS A 24 -7.81 6.48 -23.92
N PRO A 25 -7.89 6.25 -22.59
CA PRO A 25 -8.20 4.93 -22.05
C PRO A 25 -9.68 4.59 -22.29
N GLN A 26 -9.95 3.35 -22.71
CA GLN A 26 -11.29 2.77 -22.82
C GLN A 26 -11.42 1.62 -21.83
N PRO A 27 -12.51 1.54 -21.02
CA PRO A 27 -12.72 0.44 -20.09
C PRO A 27 -12.62 -0.91 -20.80
N TYR A 28 -11.88 -1.85 -20.20
CA TYR A 28 -11.70 -3.20 -20.74
C TYR A 28 -12.32 -4.23 -19.81
N ASP A 29 -11.66 -4.53 -18.69
CA ASP A 29 -12.15 -5.48 -17.70
C ASP A 29 -11.74 -5.07 -16.28
N THR A 30 -12.16 -5.84 -15.28
CA THR A 30 -11.88 -5.57 -13.86
C THR A 30 -11.11 -6.72 -13.24
N LYS A 31 -10.00 -6.43 -12.59
CA LYS A 31 -9.16 -7.40 -11.88
C LYS A 31 -9.35 -7.27 -10.38
N LYS A 32 -9.62 -8.38 -9.69
CA LYS A 32 -9.59 -8.43 -8.21
C LYS A 32 -8.15 -8.51 -7.71
N LYS A 33 -7.79 -7.69 -6.72
CA LYS A 33 -6.49 -7.74 -6.02
C LYS A 33 -6.71 -7.83 -4.51
N LEU A 34 -5.88 -8.63 -3.86
CA LEU A 34 -5.85 -8.71 -2.40
C LEU A 34 -5.23 -7.43 -1.84
N TYR A 35 -5.96 -6.71 -0.99
CA TYR A 35 -5.42 -5.57 -0.27
C TYR A 35 -4.71 -6.01 1.01
N VAL A 36 -5.38 -6.82 1.84
CA VAL A 36 -4.84 -7.37 3.09
C VAL A 36 -5.59 -8.63 3.52
N ILE A 37 -5.00 -9.44 4.39
CA ILE A 37 -5.70 -10.48 5.14
C ILE A 37 -5.77 -10.05 6.61
N LEU A 38 -6.98 -10.02 7.16
CA LEU A 38 -7.24 -9.66 8.54
C LEU A 38 -7.56 -10.90 9.37
N LYS A 39 -6.97 -10.99 10.56
CA LYS A 39 -7.35 -11.96 11.59
C LYS A 39 -8.42 -11.32 12.48
N THR A 40 -9.64 -11.85 12.40
CA THR A 40 -10.78 -11.47 13.23
C THR A 40 -11.06 -12.56 14.27
N PRO A 41 -11.87 -12.29 15.31
CA PRO A 41 -12.31 -13.33 16.24
C PRO A 41 -13.02 -14.51 15.54
N THR A 42 -13.67 -14.22 14.40
CA THR A 42 -14.41 -15.20 13.58
C THR A 42 -13.55 -15.93 12.55
N GLY A 43 -12.25 -15.63 12.46
CA GLY A 43 -11.33 -16.30 11.54
C GLY A 43 -10.52 -15.33 10.66
N ARG A 44 -10.22 -15.75 9.43
CA ARG A 44 -9.45 -14.94 8.48
C ARG A 44 -10.39 -14.27 7.48
N LYS A 45 -10.30 -12.95 7.34
CA LYS A 45 -11.04 -12.18 6.35
C LYS A 45 -10.07 -11.60 5.31
N LYS A 46 -10.23 -11.99 4.05
CA LYS A 46 -9.49 -11.38 2.94
C LYS A 46 -10.21 -10.09 2.54
N ILE A 47 -9.47 -8.99 2.50
CA ILE A 47 -9.97 -7.73 1.96
C ILE A 47 -9.54 -7.62 0.50
N MET A 48 -10.50 -7.66 -0.42
CA MET A 48 -10.29 -7.66 -1.86
C MET A 48 -10.80 -6.34 -2.47
N VAL A 49 -10.01 -5.74 -3.34
CA VAL A 49 -10.39 -4.54 -4.10
C VAL A 49 -10.47 -4.85 -5.59
N ASN A 50 -11.23 -4.03 -6.33
CA ASN A 50 -11.47 -4.17 -7.75
C ASN A 50 -10.69 -3.07 -8.51
N ILE A 51 -9.83 -3.47 -9.45
CA ILE A 51 -9.02 -2.56 -10.25
C ILE A 51 -9.49 -2.63 -11.70
N ARG A 52 -10.03 -1.53 -12.23
CA ARG A 52 -10.38 -1.44 -13.65
C ARG A 52 -9.10 -1.41 -14.48
N ARG A 53 -9.08 -2.21 -15.54
CA ARG A 53 -8.09 -2.10 -16.61
C ARG A 53 -8.74 -1.47 -17.83
N PHE A 54 -7.93 -0.74 -18.57
CA PHE A 54 -8.31 -0.01 -19.76
C PHE A 54 -7.42 -0.44 -20.91
N LYS A 55 -7.94 -0.42 -22.13
CA LYS A 55 -7.13 -0.49 -23.35
C LYS A 55 -7.02 0.89 -23.96
N CYS A 56 -5.83 1.25 -24.41
CA CYS A 56 -5.64 2.49 -25.17
C CYS A 56 -6.35 2.37 -26.53
N LYS A 57 -7.21 3.34 -26.87
CA LYS A 57 -7.88 3.36 -28.19
C LYS A 57 -6.92 3.51 -29.38
N LYS A 58 -5.72 4.05 -29.15
CA LYS A 58 -4.74 4.35 -30.21
C LYS A 58 -3.74 3.22 -30.44
N CYS A 59 -3.09 2.72 -29.39
CA CYS A 59 -2.04 1.70 -29.52
C CYS A 59 -2.39 0.34 -28.91
N GLY A 60 -3.59 0.17 -28.34
CA GLY A 60 -4.02 -1.08 -27.71
C GLY A 60 -3.36 -1.40 -26.36
N ASN A 61 -2.38 -0.61 -25.90
CA ASN A 61 -1.67 -0.86 -24.65
C ASN A 61 -2.62 -0.92 -23.44
N LEU A 62 -2.34 -1.85 -22.52
CA LEU A 62 -3.11 -2.04 -21.30
C LEU A 62 -2.70 -0.99 -20.26
N ILE A 63 -3.68 -0.30 -19.68
CA ILE A 63 -3.52 0.75 -18.68
C ILE A 63 -4.31 0.32 -17.46
N TYR A 64 -3.67 0.36 -16.29
CA TYR A 64 -4.33 0.07 -15.03
C TYR A 64 -4.90 1.36 -14.45
N ALA A 65 -6.04 1.26 -13.75
CA ALA A 65 -6.51 2.36 -12.92
C ALA A 65 -5.45 2.74 -11.89
N GLU A 66 -5.49 3.99 -11.44
CA GLU A 66 -4.80 4.41 -10.23
C GLU A 66 -5.27 3.53 -9.07
N GLU A 67 -4.32 2.84 -8.44
CA GLU A 67 -4.59 1.85 -7.41
C GLU A 67 -3.74 2.11 -6.15
N PRO A 68 -4.22 1.73 -4.96
CA PRO A 68 -3.52 1.93 -3.68
C PRO A 68 -2.51 0.79 -3.43
N PHE A 69 -1.71 0.48 -4.44
CA PHE A 69 -0.62 -0.50 -4.39
C PHE A 69 0.64 0.15 -4.94
N TYR A 70 1.78 -0.13 -4.32
CA TYR A 70 3.04 0.16 -4.96
C TYR A 70 3.26 -0.81 -6.14
N PRO A 71 4.08 -0.44 -7.13
CA PRO A 71 4.48 -1.37 -8.18
C PRO A 71 5.07 -2.65 -7.57
N ASP A 72 4.67 -3.79 -8.14
CA ASP A 72 5.15 -5.13 -7.77
C ASP A 72 4.92 -5.56 -6.31
N THR A 73 4.05 -4.88 -5.56
CA THR A 73 3.65 -5.32 -4.21
C THR A 73 2.41 -6.20 -4.22
N ARG A 74 2.37 -7.16 -3.29
CA ARG A 74 1.25 -8.10 -3.12
C ARG A 74 0.14 -7.56 -2.20
N LEU A 75 0.45 -6.56 -1.39
CA LEU A 75 -0.45 -5.95 -0.41
C LEU A 75 -0.61 -4.46 -0.70
N GLY A 76 -1.69 -3.90 -0.15
CA GLY A 76 -2.01 -2.47 -0.24
C GLY A 76 -0.92 -1.58 0.35
N SER A 77 -0.77 -0.38 -0.19
CA SER A 77 0.31 0.55 0.15
C SER A 77 0.36 0.90 1.63
N ALA A 78 -0.77 1.11 2.30
CA ALA A 78 -0.78 1.41 3.73
C ALA A 78 -0.22 0.27 4.60
N ILE A 79 -0.42 -0.98 4.16
CA ILE A 79 0.14 -2.17 4.83
C ILE A 79 1.65 -2.25 4.57
N VAL A 80 2.07 -1.96 3.34
CA VAL A 80 3.48 -1.89 2.95
C VAL A 80 4.20 -0.79 3.72
N ASP A 81 3.60 0.41 3.82
CA ASP A 81 4.11 1.55 4.57
C ASP A 81 4.28 1.20 6.05
N MET A 82 3.31 0.51 6.63
CA MET A 82 3.36 0.06 8.03
C MET A 82 4.50 -0.91 8.26
N ALA A 83 4.68 -1.87 7.35
CA ALA A 83 5.79 -2.82 7.40
C ALA A 83 7.16 -2.10 7.28
N ILE A 84 7.29 -1.14 6.36
CA ILE A 84 8.52 -0.35 6.19
C ILE A 84 8.80 0.47 7.45
N SER A 85 7.80 1.19 7.96
CA SER A 85 7.91 2.03 9.16
C SER A 85 8.38 1.23 10.37
N LEU A 86 7.69 0.14 10.70
CA LEU A 86 8.05 -0.71 11.84
C LEU A 86 9.42 -1.40 11.67
N ALA A 87 9.80 -1.80 10.45
CA ALA A 87 11.10 -2.43 10.18
C ALA A 87 12.30 -1.47 10.33
N ARG A 88 12.05 -0.16 10.45
CA ARG A 88 13.11 0.81 10.80
C ARG A 88 13.52 0.68 12.25
N LEU A 89 12.58 0.37 13.15
CA LEU A 89 12.80 0.28 14.59
C LEU A 89 13.00 -1.16 15.05
N HIS A 90 12.31 -2.13 14.43
CA HIS A 90 12.30 -3.52 14.86
C HIS A 90 12.99 -4.45 13.86
N SER A 91 13.23 -5.70 14.27
CA SER A 91 13.65 -6.75 13.35
C SER A 91 12.48 -7.17 12.46
N TYR A 92 12.74 -7.71 11.27
CA TYR A 92 11.67 -8.13 10.36
C TYR A 92 10.71 -9.15 10.97
N SER A 93 11.21 -10.02 11.87
CA SER A 93 10.39 -10.97 12.60
C SER A 93 9.48 -10.25 13.60
N HIS A 94 10.03 -9.34 14.40
CA HIS A 94 9.27 -8.60 15.39
C HIS A 94 8.24 -7.67 14.72
N THR A 95 8.58 -7.03 13.60
CA THR A 95 7.62 -6.27 12.78
C THR A 95 6.44 -7.13 12.34
N ALA A 96 6.68 -8.35 11.85
CA ALA A 96 5.61 -9.25 11.45
C ALA A 96 4.72 -9.64 12.64
N GLU A 97 5.30 -9.88 13.83
CA GLU A 97 4.53 -10.16 15.05
C GLU A 97 3.70 -8.96 15.52
N ILE A 98 4.24 -7.74 15.47
CA ILE A 98 3.49 -6.51 15.76
C ILE A 98 2.30 -6.38 14.81
N MET A 99 2.51 -6.57 13.50
CA MET A 99 1.43 -6.51 12.51
C MET A 99 0.37 -7.60 12.74
N LYS A 100 0.77 -8.83 13.08
CA LYS A 100 -0.16 -9.91 13.45
C LYS A 100 -0.94 -9.59 14.72
N ALA A 101 -0.31 -8.98 15.72
CA ALA A 101 -0.96 -8.55 16.96
C ALA A 101 -2.02 -7.47 16.70
N LEU A 102 -1.79 -6.61 15.71
CA LEU A 102 -2.79 -5.66 15.21
C LEU A 102 -3.92 -6.35 14.42
N GLY A 103 -3.79 -7.63 14.09
CA GLY A 103 -4.73 -8.41 13.28
C GLY A 103 -4.42 -8.41 11.78
N ILE A 104 -3.24 -7.96 11.36
CA ILE A 104 -2.78 -7.95 9.95
C ILE A 104 -1.94 -9.18 9.70
N GLU A 105 -2.38 -10.08 8.83
CA GLU A 105 -1.61 -11.26 8.47
C GLU A 105 -0.54 -10.90 7.43
N ILE A 106 0.73 -11.02 7.84
CA ILE A 106 1.91 -10.81 7.01
C ILE A 106 3.05 -11.72 7.51
N ASP A 107 3.88 -12.19 6.58
CA ASP A 107 5.05 -13.00 6.90
C ASP A 107 6.34 -12.15 6.95
N ARG A 108 7.34 -12.68 7.65
CA ARG A 108 8.68 -12.06 7.78
C ARG A 108 9.34 -11.80 6.42
N GLY A 109 9.16 -12.68 5.44
CA GLY A 109 9.73 -12.56 4.10
C GLY A 109 9.15 -11.37 3.35
N SER A 110 7.83 -11.19 3.40
CA SER A 110 7.16 -10.01 2.85
C SER A 110 7.66 -8.72 3.49
N VAL A 111 7.76 -8.66 4.82
CA VAL A 111 8.32 -7.50 5.54
C VAL A 111 9.75 -7.20 5.07
N ARG A 112 10.60 -8.22 5.01
CA ARG A 112 11.99 -8.08 4.53
C ARG A 112 12.03 -7.55 3.11
N ASN A 113 11.18 -8.07 2.21
CA ASN A 113 11.14 -7.64 0.83
C ASN A 113 10.79 -6.15 0.75
N TYR A 114 9.71 -5.71 1.39
CA TYR A 114 9.30 -4.31 1.39
C TYR A 114 10.35 -3.37 2.01
N ALA A 115 10.96 -3.79 3.11
CA ALA A 115 12.00 -3.01 3.78
C ALA A 115 13.30 -2.90 2.96
N LEU A 116 13.57 -3.85 2.06
CA LEU A 116 14.76 -3.88 1.20
C LEU A 116 14.48 -3.45 -0.25
N SER A 117 13.24 -3.12 -0.59
CA SER A 117 12.86 -2.59 -1.91
C SER A 117 13.26 -1.12 -2.04
N ASN A 118 13.32 -0.60 -3.26
CA ASN A 118 13.49 0.83 -3.51
C ASN A 118 12.18 1.61 -3.32
N LEU A 119 11.42 1.28 -2.28
CA LEU A 119 10.16 1.95 -1.93
C LEU A 119 10.46 3.22 -1.12
N PRO A 120 9.56 4.21 -1.12
CA PRO A 120 9.79 5.42 -0.35
C PRO A 120 9.74 5.11 1.14
N ILE A 121 10.49 5.87 1.95
CA ILE A 121 10.29 5.86 3.39
C ILE A 121 8.99 6.62 3.67
N PRO A 122 7.93 5.99 4.19
CA PRO A 122 6.67 6.67 4.39
C PRO A 122 6.81 7.71 5.51
N PRO A 123 6.14 8.87 5.40
CA PRO A 123 6.02 9.80 6.51
C PRO A 123 5.22 9.11 7.62
N ALA A 124 5.77 9.14 8.82
CA ALA A 124 5.22 8.41 9.95
C ALA A 124 5.35 9.21 11.24
N ASN A 125 4.32 9.11 12.08
CA ASN A 125 4.23 9.76 13.38
C ASN A 125 4.36 8.72 14.50
N PHE A 126 4.90 9.14 15.64
CA PHE A 126 4.96 8.28 16.81
C PHE A 126 3.65 8.41 17.59
N LEU A 127 2.84 7.35 17.60
CA LEU A 127 1.54 7.30 18.26
C LEU A 127 1.41 5.99 19.03
N TYR A 128 0.94 6.06 20.27
CA TYR A 128 0.72 4.88 21.13
C TYR A 128 1.96 3.98 21.27
N GLY A 129 3.16 4.56 21.32
CA GLY A 129 4.41 3.81 21.40
C GLY A 129 4.87 3.15 20.10
N MET A 130 4.21 3.44 18.96
CA MET A 130 4.52 2.85 17.66
C MET A 130 4.74 3.92 16.58
N GLN A 131 5.58 3.62 15.59
CA GLN A 131 5.77 4.47 14.43
C GLN A 131 4.71 4.15 13.35
N LEU A 132 3.64 4.95 13.31
CA LEU A 132 2.50 4.76 12.42
C LEU A 132 2.60 5.65 11.17
N PRO A 133 2.54 5.08 9.95
CA PRO A 133 2.50 5.86 8.71
C PRO A 133 1.24 6.72 8.57
N ASN A 134 1.38 7.89 7.95
CA ASN A 134 0.26 8.79 7.68
C ASN A 134 -0.80 8.15 6.77
N SER A 135 -0.41 7.29 5.84
CA SER A 135 -1.33 6.55 4.97
C SER A 135 -2.24 5.62 5.78
N PHE A 136 -1.67 4.92 6.77
CA PHE A 136 -2.42 4.06 7.68
C PHE A 136 -3.34 4.86 8.62
N ILE A 137 -2.82 5.93 9.23
CA ILE A 137 -3.61 6.82 10.10
C ILE A 137 -4.81 7.40 9.32
N SER A 138 -4.55 7.90 8.11
CA SER A 138 -5.59 8.53 7.28
C SER A 138 -6.71 7.58 6.89
N LEU A 139 -6.40 6.31 6.61
CA LEU A 139 -7.43 5.29 6.34
C LEU A 139 -8.26 4.98 7.59
N MET A 140 -7.61 4.92 8.76
CA MET A 140 -8.30 4.65 10.01
C MET A 140 -9.20 5.81 10.45
N THR A 141 -8.81 7.07 10.23
CA THR A 141 -9.59 8.24 10.63
C THR A 141 -10.76 8.54 9.70
N LYS A 142 -10.61 8.31 8.39
CA LYS A 142 -11.67 8.60 7.40
C LYS A 142 -12.94 7.79 7.62
N GLU A 143 -12.83 6.58 8.15
CA GLU A 143 -14.01 5.81 8.53
C GLU A 143 -14.72 6.33 9.79
N ILE A 144 -13.99 6.94 10.72
CA ILE A 144 -14.56 7.48 11.96
C ILE A 144 -15.42 8.71 11.65
N SER A 145 -15.02 9.50 10.65
CA SER A 145 -15.75 10.71 10.20
C SER A 145 -16.83 10.45 9.14
N GLY A 146 -16.84 9.27 8.51
CA GLY A 146 -17.76 8.94 7.44
C GLY A 146 -19.12 8.49 7.96
N SER A 147 -20.20 9.13 7.50
CA SER A 147 -21.54 8.54 7.61
C SER A 147 -21.54 7.18 6.91
N LYS A 148 -22.24 6.19 7.49
CA LYS A 148 -22.29 4.80 7.02
C LYS A 148 -22.35 4.70 5.48
N GLY A 149 -21.25 4.24 4.88
CA GLY A 149 -21.26 3.69 3.53
C GLY A 149 -20.45 4.50 2.51
N SER A 150 -19.30 3.92 2.16
CA SER A 150 -18.46 4.21 0.99
C SER A 150 -17.47 5.37 1.15
N VAL A 151 -16.28 5.03 1.67
CA VAL A 151 -15.07 5.81 1.39
C VAL A 151 -14.85 5.76 -0.12
N SER A 152 -14.75 6.92 -0.77
CA SER A 152 -14.58 6.99 -2.22
C SER A 152 -13.19 6.46 -2.62
N SER A 153 -13.10 5.79 -3.78
CA SER A 153 -11.82 5.30 -4.29
C SER A 153 -10.79 6.42 -4.46
N GLY A 154 -11.23 7.63 -4.83
CA GLY A 154 -10.37 8.81 -4.91
C GLY A 154 -9.81 9.23 -3.55
N GLU A 155 -10.59 9.13 -2.48
CA GLU A 155 -10.15 9.48 -1.13
C GLU A 155 -9.12 8.49 -0.58
N ILE A 156 -9.29 7.21 -0.89
CA ILE A 156 -8.34 6.15 -0.54
C ILE A 156 -7.01 6.38 -1.26
N LEU A 157 -7.05 6.74 -2.55
CA LEU A 157 -5.85 7.06 -3.34
C LEU A 157 -5.15 8.30 -2.80
N ALA A 158 -5.90 9.35 -2.47
CA ALA A 158 -5.35 10.58 -1.90
C ALA A 158 -4.67 10.33 -0.55
N SER A 159 -5.30 9.54 0.33
CA SER A 159 -4.69 9.14 1.62
C SER A 159 -3.46 8.26 1.46
N SER A 160 -3.40 7.48 0.38
CA SER A 160 -2.28 6.60 0.07
C SER A 160 -1.16 7.28 -0.71
N GLY A 161 -1.35 8.52 -1.17
CA GLY A 161 -0.35 9.26 -1.96
C GLY A 161 -0.16 8.74 -3.38
N TYR A 162 -1.18 8.13 -4.00
CA TYR A 162 -1.12 7.58 -5.38
C TYR A 162 0.07 6.63 -5.63
N PRO A 163 0.19 5.54 -4.86
CA PRO A 163 1.38 4.69 -4.83
C PRO A 163 1.66 3.96 -6.14
N SER A 164 0.63 3.70 -6.95
CA SER A 164 0.77 3.01 -8.25
C SER A 164 1.57 3.81 -9.28
N GLY A 165 1.63 5.13 -9.14
CA GLY A 165 2.46 5.99 -9.97
C GLY A 165 3.89 6.15 -9.46
N TYR A 166 4.24 5.53 -8.33
CA TYR A 166 5.56 5.69 -7.72
C TYR A 166 6.65 5.16 -8.65
N LYS A 167 7.68 6.00 -8.85
CA LYS A 167 8.90 5.61 -9.54
C LYS A 167 10.07 5.76 -8.57
N PRO A 168 10.84 4.68 -8.31
CA PRO A 168 12.00 4.77 -7.45
C PRO A 168 13.03 5.76 -8.01
N PRO A 169 13.68 6.58 -7.16
CA PRO A 169 14.80 7.42 -7.57
C PRO A 169 15.94 6.61 -8.20
N LEU A 170 16.54 7.12 -9.28
CA LEU A 170 17.65 6.45 -9.98
C LEU A 170 18.90 6.33 -9.12
N ASP A 171 19.14 7.32 -8.26
CA ASP A 171 20.25 7.35 -7.30
C ASP A 171 20.00 6.47 -6.06
N GLY A 172 18.78 5.93 -5.93
CA GLY A 172 18.35 5.09 -4.82
C GLY A 172 18.26 5.81 -3.48
N LYS A 173 18.39 7.14 -3.46
CA LYS A 173 18.40 7.92 -2.22
C LYS A 173 17.00 8.01 -1.60
N ASN A 174 16.93 8.10 -0.27
CA ASN A 174 15.69 8.21 0.51
C ASN A 174 14.75 7.00 0.35
N THR A 175 15.31 5.84 0.00
CA THR A 175 14.55 4.58 -0.11
C THR A 175 14.67 3.73 1.14
N SER A 176 13.70 2.84 1.36
CA SER A 176 13.75 1.88 2.46
C SER A 176 15.01 0.99 2.38
N ALA A 177 15.39 0.56 1.17
CA ALA A 177 16.62 -0.17 0.91
C ALA A 177 17.88 0.56 1.40
N GLU A 178 18.02 1.85 1.06
CA GLU A 178 19.17 2.66 1.47
C GLU A 178 19.24 2.79 2.99
N PHE A 179 18.10 3.09 3.63
CA PHE A 179 18.02 3.19 5.09
C PHE A 179 18.49 1.89 5.77
N GLN A 180 18.04 0.73 5.28
CA GLN A 180 18.46 -0.56 5.84
C GLN A 180 19.96 -0.82 5.63
N LYS A 181 20.55 -0.40 4.51
CA LYS A 181 22.01 -0.47 4.29
C LYS A 181 22.75 0.39 5.31
N GLN A 182 22.31 1.63 5.54
CA GLN A 182 22.91 2.54 6.52
C GLN A 182 22.79 2.01 7.95
N LYS A 183 21.61 1.50 8.35
CA LYS A 183 21.37 0.87 9.66
C LYS A 183 22.32 -0.31 9.91
N LYS A 184 22.52 -1.18 8.91
CA LYS A 184 23.45 -2.31 9.01
C LYS A 184 24.91 -1.89 9.17
N ARG A 185 25.32 -0.76 8.56
CA ARG A 185 26.68 -0.22 8.72
C ARG A 185 26.90 0.31 10.13
N LYS A 186 25.92 1.04 10.67
CA LYS A 186 25.98 1.57 12.04
C LYS A 186 26.06 0.48 13.10
N ASN A 187 25.32 -0.63 12.93
CA ASN A 187 25.34 -1.74 13.88
C ASN A 187 26.64 -2.59 13.84
N LYS A 188 27.54 -2.34 12.89
CA LYS A 188 28.83 -3.03 12.76
C LYS A 188 30.00 -2.21 13.33
N GLN A 189 29.76 -0.94 13.64
CA GLN A 189 30.68 -0.05 14.36
C GLN A 189 30.39 -0.14 15.84
#